data_AF-A0A4V1URA8-F1
#
_entry.id   AF-A0A4V1URA8-F1
#
_cell.length_a   1.000
_cell.length_b   1.000
_cell.length_c   1.000
_cell.angle_alpha   90.00
_cell.angle_beta   90.00
_cell.angle_gamma   90.00
#
_symmetry.space_group_name_H-M   'P 1'
#
loop_
_entity.id
_entity.type
_entity.pdbx_description
1 polymer ?
#
loop_
_entity_poly.entity_id
_entity_poly.type
_entity_poly.pdbx_seq_one_letter_code
_entity_poly.pdbx_strand_id
1 'polypeptide(L)'
;MGFEIELLAPPGLSRQDLAVRIAARTGGRPRRFFHPQSEPSKVPGQSVFENLTLGFDVMGADGASLVSLVDDLTLQADLDRRKPPLPGWYRIVADDPRLLRLAVRQCDAEAEGGVVLDALASVFGTEPERHASGMVRVVDDKGAPVAICAPLPGERERPCEIVTAPIVRDHEAILIALLDDAQALGFCVPHEGATHIHFDAGPLCSARALAALVGTLDRHGPALRELVGVNPACVRLGAWPPELMALVSTPSFAAMEWEAARAALQALQLTKYCDFNLLNIAAADLSKHTFEVRILPSTLDAHRIIAFAELFEALLDGCLSPKHFVPETLGELLDQLPIPEASRSFWRDRSAIENMTHLQFA
;
A
#
# COMPACT_ATOMS: atom_id res chain seq x y z
N MET A 1 -10.20 -8.99 -5.09
CA MET A 1 -8.89 -8.64 -4.48
C MET A 1 -8.41 -7.31 -5.05
N GLY A 2 -7.56 -6.59 -4.34
CA GLY A 2 -6.92 -5.35 -4.80
C GLY A 2 -5.40 -5.48 -4.78
N PHE A 3 -4.72 -4.69 -5.61
CA PHE A 3 -3.27 -4.72 -5.75
C PHE A 3 -2.70 -3.31 -5.56
N GLU A 4 -1.59 -3.22 -4.83
CA GLU A 4 -0.73 -2.04 -4.77
C GLU A 4 0.64 -2.45 -5.33
N ILE A 5 1.09 -1.84 -6.43
CA ILE A 5 2.34 -2.21 -7.12
C ILE A 5 3.24 -0.99 -7.21
N GLU A 6 4.36 -1.02 -6.48
CA GLU A 6 5.31 0.07 -6.43
C GLU A 6 6.26 0.05 -7.64
N LEU A 7 6.29 1.16 -8.38
CA LEU A 7 7.07 1.39 -9.60
C LEU A 7 7.79 2.73 -9.53
N LEU A 8 8.73 2.94 -10.45
CA LEU A 8 9.44 4.20 -10.61
C LEU A 8 9.40 4.67 -12.05
N ALA A 9 8.91 5.89 -12.28
CA ALA A 9 8.97 6.52 -13.59
C ALA A 9 10.43 6.81 -14.00
N PRO A 10 10.79 6.67 -15.28
CA PRO A 10 12.11 7.08 -15.75
C PRO A 10 12.29 8.61 -15.63
N PRO A 11 13.54 9.11 -15.58
CA PRO A 11 13.78 10.55 -15.52
C PRO A 11 13.09 11.30 -16.68
N GLY A 12 12.40 12.38 -16.35
CA GLY A 12 11.64 13.20 -17.31
C GLY A 12 10.17 12.78 -17.49
N LEU A 13 9.76 11.63 -16.94
CA LEU A 13 8.36 11.23 -16.79
C LEU A 13 7.98 11.17 -15.32
N SER A 14 6.69 10.99 -15.07
CA SER A 14 6.06 11.01 -13.75
C SER A 14 4.91 10.00 -13.67
N ARG A 15 4.37 9.79 -12.47
CA ARG A 15 3.13 9.02 -12.29
C ARG A 15 1.92 9.59 -13.06
N GLN A 16 1.93 10.87 -13.42
CA GLN A 16 0.89 11.46 -14.26
C GLN A 16 0.92 10.89 -15.69
N ASP A 17 2.10 10.64 -16.25
CA ASP A 17 2.25 10.14 -17.62
C ASP A 17 1.67 8.73 -17.76
N LEU A 18 1.84 7.89 -16.73
CA LEU A 18 1.20 6.58 -16.67
C LEU A 18 -0.34 6.70 -16.59
N ALA A 19 -0.86 7.61 -15.76
CA ALA A 19 -2.30 7.85 -15.67
C ALA A 19 -2.90 8.30 -17.02
N VAL A 20 -2.22 9.21 -17.73
CA VAL A 20 -2.63 9.69 -19.06
C VAL A 20 -2.64 8.54 -20.07
N ARG A 21 -1.63 7.67 -20.04
CA ARG A 21 -1.54 6.53 -20.95
C ARG A 21 -2.68 5.52 -20.72
N ILE A 22 -2.91 5.12 -19.47
CA ILE A 22 -3.97 4.17 -19.11
C ILE A 22 -5.33 4.76 -19.50
N ALA A 23 -5.56 6.05 -19.24
CA ALA A 23 -6.76 6.76 -19.65
C ALA A 23 -6.95 6.72 -21.18
N ALA A 24 -5.90 6.99 -21.96
CA ALA A 24 -5.98 6.95 -23.42
C ALA A 24 -6.35 5.57 -23.96
N ARG A 25 -5.78 4.49 -23.40
CA ARG A 25 -6.12 3.11 -23.78
C ARG A 25 -7.57 2.75 -23.45
N THR A 26 -8.09 3.25 -22.33
CA THR A 26 -9.42 2.89 -21.81
C THR A 26 -10.54 3.83 -22.26
N GLY A 27 -10.22 4.85 -23.07
CA GLY A 27 -11.17 5.92 -23.43
C GLY A 27 -11.59 6.78 -22.24
N GLY A 28 -10.80 6.75 -21.17
CA GLY A 28 -11.04 7.42 -19.90
C GLY A 28 -10.38 8.79 -19.81
N ARG A 29 -10.30 9.30 -18.57
CA ARG A 29 -9.55 10.52 -18.25
C ARG A 29 -8.84 10.39 -16.91
N PRO A 30 -7.62 10.94 -16.77
CA PRO A 30 -7.01 11.11 -15.46
C PRO A 30 -7.72 12.24 -14.72
N ARG A 31 -7.83 12.10 -13.40
CA ARG A 31 -8.31 13.14 -12.48
C ARG A 31 -7.32 13.25 -11.34
N ARG A 32 -6.77 14.43 -11.12
CA ARG A 32 -5.87 14.67 -10.01
C ARG A 32 -6.64 14.73 -8.70
N PHE A 33 -6.02 14.24 -7.64
CA PHE A 33 -6.55 14.36 -6.29
C PHE A 33 -5.40 14.52 -5.28
N PHE A 34 -5.74 14.93 -4.07
CA PHE A 34 -4.81 14.98 -2.95
C PHE A 34 -4.69 13.60 -2.31
N HIS A 35 -3.53 12.97 -2.46
CA HIS A 35 -3.20 11.71 -1.83
C HIS A 35 -2.59 11.95 -0.45
N PRO A 36 -3.23 11.49 0.65
CA PRO A 36 -2.70 11.67 1.98
C PRO A 36 -1.57 10.67 2.26
N GLN A 37 -0.49 11.18 2.84
CA GLN A 37 0.67 10.40 3.20
C GLN A 37 1.16 10.74 4.61
N SER A 38 1.92 9.81 5.20
CA SER A 38 2.53 9.99 6.52
C SER A 38 4.01 9.62 6.48
N GLU A 39 4.84 10.51 7.04
CA GLU A 39 6.27 10.32 7.21
C GLU A 39 6.62 10.23 8.68
N PRO A 40 7.62 9.43 9.09
CA PRO A 40 8.16 9.49 10.43
C PRO A 40 8.64 10.91 10.76
N SER A 41 8.17 11.45 11.88
CA SER A 41 8.58 12.76 12.35
C SER A 41 9.82 12.65 13.24
N LYS A 42 10.74 13.61 13.09
CA LYS A 42 11.90 13.79 13.99
C LYS A 42 11.61 14.75 15.14
N VAL A 43 10.40 15.33 15.20
CA VAL A 43 10.00 16.30 16.22
C VAL A 43 9.57 15.55 17.50
N PRO A 44 10.13 15.89 18.68
CA PRO A 44 9.74 15.27 19.94
C PRO A 44 8.24 15.38 20.21
N GLY A 45 7.60 14.26 20.57
CA GLY A 45 6.16 14.21 20.86
C GLY A 45 5.24 14.09 19.64
N GLN A 46 5.79 14.14 18.43
CA GLN A 46 5.06 13.95 17.19
C GLN A 46 5.68 12.77 16.43
N SER A 47 4.99 11.64 16.37
CA SER A 47 5.51 10.41 15.74
C SER A 47 5.49 10.46 14.22
N VAL A 48 4.54 11.21 13.63
CA VAL A 48 4.37 11.34 12.19
C VAL A 48 4.08 12.77 11.74
N PHE A 49 4.55 13.11 10.54
CA PHE A 49 4.08 14.26 9.77
C PHE A 49 3.17 13.77 8.67
N GLU A 50 1.95 14.31 8.62
CA GLU A 50 1.05 14.08 7.51
C GLU A 50 1.24 15.15 6.43
N ASN A 51 1.10 14.74 5.18
CA ASN A 51 1.12 15.64 4.05
C ASN A 51 0.17 15.16 2.95
N LEU A 52 -0.12 16.05 2.00
CA LEU A 52 -0.86 15.73 0.79
C LEU A 52 0.08 15.88 -0.40
N THR A 53 0.18 14.84 -1.22
CA THR A 53 0.84 14.89 -2.53
C THR A 53 -0.19 14.72 -3.64
N LEU A 54 0.24 14.87 -4.89
CA LEU A 54 -0.63 14.68 -6.05
C LEU A 54 -0.69 13.20 -6.44
N GLY A 55 -1.90 12.66 -6.39
CA GLY A 55 -2.27 11.36 -6.99
C GLY A 55 -3.18 11.56 -8.20
N PHE A 56 -3.36 10.49 -8.99
CA PHE A 56 -4.15 10.52 -10.22
C PHE A 56 -5.08 9.31 -10.29
N ASP A 57 -6.39 9.54 -10.27
CA ASP A 57 -7.38 8.52 -10.56
C ASP A 57 -7.58 8.40 -12.06
N VAL A 58 -7.62 7.18 -12.59
CA VAL A 58 -8.06 6.92 -13.96
C VAL A 58 -9.47 6.38 -13.93
N MET A 59 -10.39 7.16 -14.49
CA MET A 59 -11.79 6.78 -14.63
C MET A 59 -12.02 6.14 -15.99
N GLY A 60 -12.73 5.02 -16.04
CA GLY A 60 -13.16 4.38 -17.28
C GLY A 60 -14.21 5.22 -18.04
N ALA A 61 -14.53 4.81 -19.26
CA ALA A 61 -15.52 5.49 -20.10
C ALA A 61 -16.94 5.54 -19.48
N ASP A 62 -17.25 4.59 -18.61
CA ASP A 62 -18.49 4.50 -17.83
C ASP A 62 -18.47 5.34 -16.54
N GLY A 63 -17.35 6.00 -16.25
CA GLY A 63 -17.15 6.77 -15.03
C GLY A 63 -16.81 5.92 -13.80
N ALA A 64 -16.53 4.62 -13.94
CA ALA A 64 -16.01 3.79 -12.85
C ALA A 64 -14.52 4.08 -12.60
N SER A 65 -14.09 4.04 -11.33
CA SER A 65 -12.66 4.13 -11.01
C SER A 65 -11.98 2.81 -11.40
N LEU A 66 -10.91 2.90 -12.19
CA LEU A 66 -10.14 1.73 -12.62
C LEU A 66 -8.92 1.53 -11.71
N VAL A 67 -8.16 2.60 -11.51
CA VAL A 67 -6.87 2.58 -10.82
C VAL A 67 -6.53 3.98 -10.34
N SER A 68 -5.83 4.06 -9.21
CA SER A 68 -5.19 5.28 -8.72
C SER A 68 -3.67 5.14 -8.84
N LEU A 69 -3.00 6.20 -9.28
CA LEU A 69 -1.55 6.28 -9.39
C LEU A 69 -1.09 7.28 -8.35
N VAL A 70 -0.49 6.78 -7.28
CA VAL A 70 -0.16 7.58 -6.09
C VAL A 70 1.33 7.61 -5.84
N ASP A 71 1.74 8.53 -4.97
CA ASP A 71 3.12 8.60 -4.53
C ASP A 71 3.39 7.56 -3.44
N ASP A 72 4.62 7.07 -3.32
CA ASP A 72 5.09 6.36 -2.13
C ASP A 72 6.38 6.99 -1.60
N LEU A 73 6.32 7.46 -0.36
CA LEU A 73 7.41 8.13 0.36
C LEU A 73 8.51 7.17 0.80
N THR A 74 8.27 5.86 0.76
CA THR A 74 9.33 4.87 1.01
C THR A 74 10.37 4.83 -0.11
N LEU A 75 9.98 5.12 -1.35
CA LEU A 75 10.84 5.02 -2.52
C LEU A 75 11.75 6.24 -2.63
N GLN A 76 13.03 6.05 -2.32
CA GLN A 76 13.98 7.14 -2.09
C GLN A 76 15.33 6.89 -2.76
N ALA A 77 15.81 5.65 -2.79
CA ALA A 77 17.19 5.32 -3.18
C ALA A 77 17.49 5.71 -4.64
N ASP A 78 16.49 5.64 -5.51
CA ASP A 78 16.62 5.87 -6.95
C ASP A 78 16.36 7.32 -7.39
N LEU A 79 16.17 8.24 -6.43
CA LEU A 79 15.85 9.65 -6.68
C LEU A 79 17.06 10.57 -6.51
N ASP A 80 17.28 11.50 -7.44
CA ASP A 80 18.26 12.58 -7.24
C ASP A 80 17.64 13.74 -6.44
N ARG A 81 17.86 13.70 -5.12
CA ARG A 81 17.38 14.72 -4.16
C ARG A 81 17.85 16.15 -4.46
N ARG A 82 18.86 16.34 -5.31
CA ARG A 82 19.38 17.68 -5.67
C ARG A 82 18.64 18.30 -6.85
N LYS A 83 17.78 17.54 -7.52
CA LYS A 83 17.01 18.05 -8.66
C LYS A 83 16.01 19.11 -8.18
N PRO A 84 15.88 20.20 -8.95
CA PRO A 84 14.87 21.21 -8.66
C PRO A 84 13.47 20.59 -8.79
N PRO A 85 12.48 21.13 -8.07
CA PRO A 85 11.08 20.75 -8.26
C PRO A 85 10.64 20.87 -9.72
N LEU A 86 9.84 19.90 -10.18
CA LEU A 86 9.19 19.99 -11.48
C LEU A 86 8.00 20.96 -11.40
N PRO A 87 7.84 21.92 -12.34
CA PRO A 87 6.69 22.84 -12.33
C PRO A 87 5.35 22.09 -12.32
N GLY A 88 4.40 22.60 -11.55
CA GLY A 88 3.08 21.99 -11.36
C GLY A 88 3.02 20.91 -10.27
N TRP A 89 4.17 20.45 -9.77
CA TRP A 89 4.23 19.47 -8.67
C TRP A 89 4.47 20.15 -7.33
N TYR A 90 3.60 19.85 -6.36
CA TYR A 90 3.64 20.42 -5.02
C TYR A 90 3.14 19.42 -3.99
N ARG A 91 3.37 19.76 -2.72
CA ARG A 91 2.75 19.11 -1.56
C ARG A 91 2.15 20.13 -0.62
N ILE A 92 1.12 19.72 0.11
CA ILE A 92 0.51 20.51 1.18
C ILE A 92 0.86 19.85 2.52
N VAL A 93 1.35 20.64 3.46
CA VAL A 93 1.70 20.19 4.80
C VAL A 93 0.95 21.02 5.84
N ALA A 94 0.57 20.39 6.95
CA ALA A 94 -0.02 21.05 8.11
C ALA A 94 0.31 20.24 9.37
N ASP A 95 0.35 20.93 10.51
CA ASP A 95 0.67 20.30 11.80
C ASP A 95 -0.52 19.54 12.41
N ASP A 96 -1.72 19.70 11.84
CA ASP A 96 -2.94 19.02 12.27
C ASP A 96 -3.61 18.28 11.10
N PRO A 97 -3.84 16.96 11.23
CA PRO A 97 -4.45 16.17 10.15
C PRO A 97 -5.89 16.60 9.85
N ARG A 98 -6.59 17.27 10.78
CA ARG A 98 -7.90 17.88 10.53
C ARG A 98 -7.81 19.02 9.52
N LEU A 99 -6.70 19.78 9.50
CA LEU A 99 -6.48 20.86 8.54
C LEU A 99 -6.17 20.32 7.16
N LEU A 100 -5.41 19.22 7.06
CA LEU A 100 -5.23 18.52 5.77
C LEU A 100 -6.55 17.98 5.22
N ARG A 101 -7.37 17.36 6.07
CA ARG A 101 -8.73 16.92 5.66
C ARG A 101 -9.61 18.09 5.23
N LEU A 102 -9.45 19.26 5.84
CA LEU A 102 -10.14 20.48 5.40
C LEU A 102 -9.61 20.94 4.04
N ALA A 103 -8.29 20.96 3.83
CA ALA A 103 -7.68 21.28 2.54
C ALA A 103 -8.18 20.35 1.43
N VAL A 104 -8.28 19.04 1.68
CA VAL A 104 -8.86 18.07 0.73
C VAL A 104 -10.28 18.44 0.31
N ARG A 105 -11.06 19.07 1.19
CA ARG A 105 -12.46 19.43 0.93
C ARG A 105 -12.64 20.81 0.30
N GLN A 106 -11.70 21.73 0.52
CA GLN A 106 -11.82 23.14 0.14
C GLN A 106 -10.95 23.52 -1.06
N CYS A 107 -9.79 22.87 -1.20
CA CYS A 107 -8.85 23.14 -2.28
C CYS A 107 -9.16 22.26 -3.50
N ASP A 108 -8.79 22.75 -4.68
CA ASP A 108 -8.84 21.99 -5.92
C ASP A 108 -7.45 21.42 -6.25
N ALA A 109 -7.33 20.10 -6.38
CA ALA A 109 -6.06 19.46 -6.71
C ALA A 109 -5.57 19.81 -8.12
N GLU A 110 -6.48 20.15 -9.04
CA GLU A 110 -6.13 20.58 -10.40
C GLU A 110 -5.51 21.99 -10.42
N ALA A 111 -5.70 22.77 -9.35
CA ALA A 111 -5.14 24.11 -9.25
C ALA A 111 -3.60 24.09 -9.12
N GLU A 112 -2.98 25.17 -9.57
CA GLU A 112 -1.55 25.38 -9.43
C GLU A 112 -1.17 25.66 -7.97
N GLY A 113 0.02 25.21 -7.56
CA GLY A 113 0.48 25.37 -6.18
C GLY A 113 0.51 26.83 -5.67
N GLY A 114 0.61 27.82 -6.57
CA GLY A 114 0.60 29.24 -6.23
C GLY A 114 -0.76 29.80 -5.78
N VAL A 115 -1.85 29.06 -6.04
CA VAL A 115 -3.23 29.47 -5.76
C VAL A 115 -4.07 28.38 -5.08
N VAL A 116 -3.56 27.15 -4.97
CA VAL A 116 -4.29 26.01 -4.39
C VAL A 116 -4.81 26.26 -2.97
N LEU A 117 -4.12 27.10 -2.18
CA LEU A 117 -4.52 27.41 -0.81
C LEU A 117 -5.45 28.61 -0.67
N ASP A 118 -5.84 29.28 -1.76
CA ASP A 118 -6.68 30.48 -1.73
C ASP A 118 -8.04 30.20 -1.10
N ALA A 119 -8.67 29.08 -1.47
CA ALA A 119 -9.93 28.65 -0.88
C ALA A 119 -9.81 28.34 0.61
N LEU A 120 -8.68 27.75 1.04
CA LEU A 120 -8.43 27.48 2.45
C LEU A 120 -8.24 28.78 3.24
N ALA A 121 -7.47 29.74 2.72
CA ALA A 121 -7.29 31.05 3.36
C ALA A 121 -8.62 31.79 3.54
N SER A 122 -9.51 31.72 2.54
CA SER A 122 -10.85 32.28 2.62
C SER A 122 -11.68 31.72 3.78
N VAL A 123 -11.56 30.41 4.09
CA VAL A 123 -12.22 29.79 5.24
C VAL A 123 -11.76 30.40 6.57
N PHE A 124 -10.50 30.82 6.66
CA PHE A 124 -9.92 31.47 7.85
C PHE A 124 -10.04 33.00 7.82
N GLY A 125 -10.63 33.58 6.77
CA GLY A 125 -10.75 35.03 6.61
C GLY A 125 -9.40 35.73 6.42
N THR A 126 -8.40 35.04 5.86
CA THR A 126 -7.05 35.56 5.62
C THR A 126 -6.66 35.51 4.15
N GLU A 127 -5.53 36.12 3.81
CA GLU A 127 -4.91 36.07 2.50
C GLU A 127 -3.65 35.18 2.53
N PRO A 128 -3.37 34.37 1.49
CA PRO A 128 -2.17 33.55 1.46
C PRO A 128 -0.87 34.37 1.33
N GLU A 129 0.11 34.06 2.16
CA GLU A 129 1.47 34.59 2.12
C GLU A 129 2.27 33.86 1.03
N ARG A 130 2.69 34.58 -0.03
CA ARG A 130 3.42 34.00 -1.17
C ARG A 130 4.90 34.36 -1.12
N HIS A 131 5.76 33.35 -1.28
CA HIS A 131 7.21 33.52 -1.28
C HIS A 131 7.82 33.33 -2.67
N ALA A 132 8.96 33.99 -2.91
CA ALA A 132 9.71 33.88 -4.16
C ALA A 132 10.22 32.46 -4.47
N SER A 133 10.27 31.57 -3.46
CA SER A 133 10.59 30.15 -3.63
C SER A 133 9.45 29.32 -4.23
N GLY A 134 8.27 29.92 -4.46
CA GLY A 134 7.05 29.22 -4.87
C GLY A 134 6.25 28.63 -3.70
N MET A 135 6.71 28.84 -2.45
CA MET A 135 5.96 28.44 -1.26
C MET A 135 4.79 29.40 -1.01
N VAL A 136 3.64 28.84 -0.63
CA VAL A 136 2.44 29.58 -0.20
C VAL A 136 2.08 29.12 1.19
N ARG A 137 1.87 30.08 2.10
CA ARG A 137 1.50 29.81 3.49
C ARG A 137 0.16 30.44 3.82
N VAL A 138 -0.66 29.71 4.58
CA VAL A 138 -1.90 30.21 5.16
C VAL A 138 -1.77 30.25 6.67
N VAL A 139 -2.25 31.34 7.26
CA VAL A 139 -2.36 31.55 8.70
C VAL A 139 -3.80 31.89 9.06
N ASP A 140 -4.17 31.74 10.34
CA ASP A 140 -5.46 32.22 10.85
C ASP A 140 -5.46 33.73 11.16
N ASP A 141 -6.58 34.26 11.65
CA ASP A 141 -6.75 35.67 12.01
C ASP A 141 -5.84 36.14 13.15
N LYS A 142 -5.19 35.22 13.85
CA LYS A 142 -4.21 35.48 14.93
C LYS A 142 -2.78 35.21 14.48
N GLY A 143 -2.56 34.87 13.22
CA GLY A 143 -1.25 34.56 12.66
C GLY A 143 -0.73 33.15 12.98
N ALA A 144 -1.56 32.26 13.52
CA ALA A 144 -1.17 30.88 13.75
C ALA A 144 -1.09 30.11 12.43
N PRO A 145 -0.10 29.21 12.23
CA PRO A 145 0.03 28.42 11.01
C PRO A 145 -1.19 27.52 10.76
N VAL A 146 -1.70 27.52 9.53
CA VAL A 146 -2.79 26.62 9.09
C VAL A 146 -2.24 25.54 8.16
N ALA A 147 -1.63 25.94 7.04
CA ALA A 147 -1.08 25.03 6.05
C ALA A 147 0.00 25.71 5.20
N ILE A 148 0.88 24.91 4.61
CA ILE A 148 1.89 25.36 3.65
C ILE A 148 1.79 24.50 2.40
N CYS A 149 1.73 25.15 1.24
CA CYS A 149 1.95 24.53 -0.07
C CYS A 149 3.39 24.83 -0.48
N ALA A 150 4.13 23.79 -0.85
CA ALA A 150 5.52 23.92 -1.29
C ALA A 150 5.77 23.10 -2.56
N PRO A 151 6.61 23.60 -3.49
CA PRO A 151 7.06 22.80 -4.63
C PRO A 151 7.64 21.46 -4.18
N LEU A 152 7.38 20.40 -4.95
CA LEU A 152 7.78 19.04 -4.61
C LEU A 152 9.21 18.76 -5.13
N PRO A 153 10.25 18.67 -4.27
CA PRO A 153 11.64 18.62 -4.71
C PRO A 153 12.13 17.19 -4.96
N GLY A 154 13.31 17.05 -5.57
CA GLY A 154 14.09 15.81 -5.52
C GLY A 154 13.47 14.65 -6.29
N GLU A 155 12.89 14.95 -7.46
CA GLU A 155 12.26 13.99 -8.37
C GLU A 155 11.09 13.18 -7.77
N ARG A 156 10.45 13.72 -6.73
CA ARG A 156 9.35 13.06 -6.00
C ARG A 156 8.05 12.93 -6.81
N GLU A 157 7.99 13.45 -8.04
CA GLU A 157 6.96 13.16 -9.03
C GLU A 157 7.07 11.77 -9.69
N ARG A 158 8.24 11.12 -9.57
CA ARG A 158 8.56 9.85 -10.25
C ARG A 158 8.07 8.58 -9.55
N PRO A 159 8.13 8.44 -8.21
CA PRO A 159 7.61 7.25 -7.54
C PRO A 159 6.14 7.05 -7.89
N CYS A 160 5.73 5.81 -8.10
CA CYS A 160 4.37 5.52 -8.54
C CYS A 160 3.92 4.21 -7.94
N GLU A 161 2.91 4.24 -7.09
CA GLU A 161 2.19 3.04 -6.68
C GLU A 161 0.91 2.95 -7.50
N ILE A 162 0.77 1.85 -8.25
CA ILE A 162 -0.47 1.47 -8.93
C ILE A 162 -1.39 0.87 -7.87
N VAL A 163 -2.50 1.53 -7.54
CA VAL A 163 -3.52 1.04 -6.60
C VAL A 163 -4.79 0.70 -7.38
N THR A 164 -5.09 -0.58 -7.53
CA THR A 164 -6.27 -1.01 -8.28
C THR A 164 -7.55 -0.82 -7.45
N ALA A 165 -8.66 -0.50 -8.12
CA ALA A 165 -9.96 -0.84 -7.55
C ALA A 165 -10.05 -2.37 -7.31
N PRO A 166 -10.96 -2.86 -6.44
CA PRO A 166 -11.15 -4.30 -6.29
C PRO A 166 -11.46 -4.95 -7.64
N ILE A 167 -10.60 -5.87 -8.06
CA ILE A 167 -10.79 -6.70 -9.24
C ILE A 167 -11.57 -7.94 -8.81
N VAL A 168 -12.59 -8.28 -9.60
CA VAL A 168 -13.51 -9.40 -9.33
C VAL A 168 -13.17 -10.62 -10.19
N ARG A 169 -12.70 -10.40 -11.42
CA ARG A 169 -12.39 -11.43 -12.41
C ARG A 169 -11.29 -10.94 -13.34
N ASP A 170 -10.71 -11.87 -14.10
CA ASP A 170 -9.72 -11.59 -15.15
C ASP A 170 -8.50 -10.81 -14.60
N HIS A 171 -8.13 -11.09 -13.33
CA HIS A 171 -7.05 -10.43 -12.60
C HIS A 171 -5.77 -10.32 -13.43
N GLU A 172 -5.34 -11.44 -14.00
CA GLU A 172 -4.13 -11.53 -14.80
C GLU A 172 -4.17 -10.60 -16.01
N ALA A 173 -5.24 -10.64 -16.80
CA ALA A 173 -5.36 -9.81 -18.00
C ALA A 173 -5.38 -8.31 -17.68
N ILE A 174 -6.02 -7.92 -16.56
CA ILE A 174 -6.04 -6.53 -16.10
C ILE A 174 -4.65 -6.08 -15.64
N LEU A 175 -3.95 -6.91 -14.86
CA LEU A 175 -2.60 -6.62 -14.39
C LEU A 175 -1.60 -6.54 -15.55
N ILE A 176 -1.65 -7.49 -16.50
CA ILE A 176 -0.84 -7.45 -17.73
C ILE A 176 -1.04 -6.11 -18.43
N ALA A 177 -2.29 -5.71 -18.66
CA ALA A 177 -2.56 -4.47 -19.39
C ALA A 177 -2.08 -3.20 -18.66
N LEU A 178 -2.14 -3.17 -17.33
CA LEU A 178 -1.60 -2.06 -16.52
C LEU A 178 -0.07 -2.02 -16.54
N LEU A 179 0.56 -3.18 -16.38
CA LEU A 179 2.03 -3.29 -16.33
C LEU A 179 2.65 -3.12 -17.72
N ASP A 180 1.99 -3.54 -18.79
CA ASP A 180 2.40 -3.26 -20.17
C ASP A 180 2.41 -1.75 -20.45
N ASP A 181 1.42 -1.01 -19.93
CA ASP A 181 1.41 0.45 -20.04
C ASP A 181 2.61 1.10 -19.33
N ALA A 182 2.95 0.61 -18.14
CA ALA A 182 4.11 1.06 -17.37
C ALA A 182 5.43 0.71 -18.09
N GLN A 183 5.58 -0.52 -18.56
CA GLN A 183 6.75 -0.99 -19.31
C GLN A 183 6.96 -0.21 -20.60
N ALA A 184 5.89 0.07 -21.34
CA ALA A 184 5.96 0.86 -22.57
C ALA A 184 6.41 2.31 -22.35
N LEU A 185 6.22 2.86 -21.15
CA LEU A 185 6.76 4.15 -20.74
C LEU A 185 8.15 4.06 -20.12
N GLY A 186 8.70 2.85 -19.94
CA GLY A 186 10.01 2.65 -19.33
C GLY A 186 10.03 2.75 -17.82
N PHE A 187 8.89 2.52 -17.15
CA PHE A 187 8.87 2.38 -15.69
C PHE A 187 9.70 1.16 -15.28
N CYS A 188 10.36 1.26 -14.13
CA CYS A 188 11.15 0.18 -13.57
C CYS A 188 10.70 -0.19 -12.15
N VAL A 189 11.18 -1.33 -11.67
CA VAL A 189 11.04 -1.74 -10.27
C VAL A 189 12.02 -0.91 -9.42
N PRO A 190 11.55 -0.15 -8.42
CA PRO A 190 12.42 0.63 -7.54
C PRO A 190 13.21 -0.28 -6.58
N HIS A 191 14.34 0.22 -6.08
CA HIS A 191 15.21 -0.50 -5.16
C HIS A 191 14.49 -0.96 -3.89
N GLU A 192 13.65 -0.10 -3.32
CA GLU A 192 12.88 -0.36 -2.09
C GLU A 192 11.53 -1.04 -2.36
N GLY A 193 11.21 -1.31 -3.63
CA GLY A 193 9.89 -1.67 -4.11
C GLY A 193 9.28 -2.94 -3.53
N ALA A 194 8.00 -2.88 -3.23
CA ALA A 194 7.13 -3.98 -2.83
C ALA A 194 5.86 -4.07 -3.69
N THR A 195 5.21 -5.24 -3.61
CA THR A 195 3.82 -5.42 -4.06
C THR A 195 2.98 -5.74 -2.82
N HIS A 196 1.85 -5.07 -2.66
CA HIS A 196 0.86 -5.44 -1.66
C HIS A 196 -0.36 -6.06 -2.32
N ILE A 197 -0.90 -7.12 -1.72
CA ILE A 197 -2.16 -7.73 -2.17
C ILE A 197 -3.17 -7.63 -1.04
N HIS A 198 -4.33 -7.09 -1.38
CA HIS A 198 -5.47 -6.91 -0.49
C HIS A 198 -6.55 -7.96 -0.79
N PHE A 199 -6.82 -8.80 0.20
CA PHE A 199 -7.90 -9.77 0.20
C PHE A 199 -9.08 -9.25 1.00
N ASP A 200 -10.31 -9.57 0.58
CA ASP A 200 -11.50 -9.25 1.36
C ASP A 200 -11.41 -9.91 2.74
N ALA A 201 -11.61 -9.12 3.81
CA ALA A 201 -11.53 -9.62 5.17
C ALA A 201 -12.82 -10.30 5.65
N GLY A 202 -13.94 -10.13 4.93
CA GLY A 202 -15.25 -10.65 5.34
C GLY A 202 -15.23 -12.14 5.77
N PRO A 203 -14.66 -13.06 4.97
CA PRO A 203 -14.54 -14.47 5.35
C PRO A 203 -13.68 -14.70 6.62
N LEU A 204 -12.74 -13.81 6.91
CA LEU A 204 -11.84 -13.88 8.07
C LEU A 204 -12.47 -13.28 9.34
N CYS A 205 -13.67 -12.71 9.28
CA CYS A 205 -14.41 -12.15 10.42
C CYS A 205 -14.96 -13.24 11.36
N SER A 206 -14.07 -14.12 11.83
CA SER A 206 -14.32 -15.15 12.83
C SER A 206 -13.06 -15.27 13.69
N ALA A 207 -13.25 -15.31 15.01
CA ALA A 207 -12.11 -15.42 15.93
C ALA A 207 -11.29 -16.70 15.68
N ARG A 208 -11.96 -17.80 15.32
CA ARG A 208 -11.30 -19.06 14.93
C ARG A 208 -10.46 -18.92 13.67
N ALA A 209 -11.04 -18.36 12.59
CA ALA A 209 -10.34 -18.19 11.32
C ALA A 209 -9.14 -17.27 11.47
N LEU A 210 -9.28 -16.20 12.24
CA LEU A 210 -8.18 -15.27 12.51
C LEU A 210 -7.07 -15.92 13.36
N ALA A 211 -7.43 -16.71 14.39
CA ALA A 211 -6.44 -17.44 15.18
C ALA A 211 -5.67 -18.46 14.33
N ALA A 212 -6.36 -19.16 13.43
CA ALA A 212 -5.76 -20.05 12.45
C ALA A 212 -4.78 -19.30 11.53
N LEU A 213 -5.22 -18.17 10.96
CA LEU A 213 -4.40 -17.33 10.08
C LEU A 213 -3.14 -16.84 10.79
N VAL A 214 -3.30 -16.24 11.96
CA VAL A 214 -2.20 -15.70 12.75
C VAL A 214 -1.22 -16.82 13.15
N GLY A 215 -1.73 -17.96 13.61
CA GLY A 215 -0.87 -19.11 13.95
C GLY A 215 -0.10 -19.67 12.76
N THR A 216 -0.73 -19.74 11.57
CA THR A 216 -0.06 -20.18 10.34
C THR A 216 1.01 -19.21 9.89
N LEU A 217 0.71 -17.90 9.88
CA LEU A 217 1.64 -16.88 9.39
C LEU A 217 2.77 -16.57 10.39
N ASP A 218 2.54 -16.71 11.70
CA ASP A 218 3.60 -16.63 12.70
C ASP A 218 4.59 -17.79 12.54
N ARG A 219 4.09 -19.02 12.39
CA ARG A 219 4.93 -20.21 12.21
C ARG A 219 5.72 -20.18 10.91
N HIS A 220 5.04 -19.91 9.80
CA HIS A 220 5.64 -20.06 8.47
C HIS A 220 6.11 -18.74 7.86
N GLY A 221 5.89 -17.60 8.51
CA GLY A 221 6.25 -16.27 8.02
C GLY A 221 7.70 -16.18 7.52
N PRO A 222 8.71 -16.58 8.31
CA PRO A 222 10.11 -16.57 7.85
C PRO A 222 10.34 -17.38 6.58
N ALA A 223 9.80 -18.61 6.51
CA ALA A 223 9.93 -19.46 5.33
C ALA A 223 9.13 -18.94 4.12
N LEU A 224 7.99 -18.28 4.35
CA LEU A 224 7.21 -17.60 3.30
C LEU A 224 7.96 -16.40 2.74
N ARG A 225 8.67 -15.63 3.59
CA ARG A 225 9.52 -14.50 3.15
C ARG A 225 10.65 -14.97 2.23
N GLU A 226 11.30 -16.07 2.59
CA GLU A 226 12.31 -16.73 1.75
C GLU A 226 11.67 -17.17 0.43
N LEU A 227 10.60 -17.98 0.52
CA LEU A 227 9.89 -18.52 -0.64
C LEU A 227 9.47 -17.45 -1.66
N VAL A 228 8.91 -16.32 -1.24
CA VAL A 228 8.48 -15.26 -2.18
C VAL A 228 9.64 -14.39 -2.66
N GLY A 229 10.79 -14.46 -1.97
CA GLY A 229 11.96 -13.64 -2.20
C GLY A 229 11.72 -12.19 -1.80
N VAL A 230 11.36 -11.96 -0.53
CA VAL A 230 11.13 -10.61 0.02
C VAL A 230 12.29 -9.68 -0.31
N ASN A 231 11.98 -8.43 -0.68
CA ASN A 231 13.00 -7.44 -0.96
C ASN A 231 13.66 -6.98 0.36
N PRO A 232 14.97 -7.20 0.57
CA PRO A 232 15.64 -6.80 1.82
C PRO A 232 15.75 -5.28 1.99
N ALA A 233 15.57 -4.50 0.91
CA ALA A 233 15.53 -3.04 0.98
C ALA A 233 14.15 -2.50 1.40
N CYS A 234 13.11 -3.34 1.47
CA CYS A 234 11.80 -2.92 1.96
C CYS A 234 11.80 -2.83 3.50
N VAL A 235 11.78 -1.60 4.02
CA VAL A 235 12.01 -1.32 5.45
C VAL A 235 10.74 -1.24 6.31
N ARG A 236 9.54 -1.36 5.71
CA ARG A 236 8.24 -1.28 6.42
C ARG A 236 7.61 -2.66 6.64
N LEU A 237 8.45 -3.64 6.93
CA LEU A 237 8.12 -5.03 7.19
C LEU A 237 8.54 -5.41 8.62
N GLY A 238 8.01 -6.50 9.13
CA GLY A 238 8.31 -6.94 10.49
C GLY A 238 7.28 -7.92 11.07
N ALA A 239 7.65 -8.51 12.19
CA ALA A 239 6.77 -9.38 12.95
C ALA A 239 5.62 -8.59 13.61
N TRP A 240 4.55 -9.31 13.94
CA TRP A 240 3.51 -8.78 14.81
C TRP A 240 4.00 -8.57 16.24
N PRO A 241 3.32 -7.72 17.02
CA PRO A 241 3.55 -7.64 18.46
C PRO A 241 3.32 -9.02 19.12
N PRO A 242 4.19 -9.48 20.04
CA PRO A 242 4.03 -10.77 20.74
C PRO A 242 2.67 -10.94 21.43
N GLU A 243 2.05 -9.83 21.85
CA GLU A 243 0.73 -9.76 22.46
C GLU A 243 -0.37 -10.30 21.54
N LEU A 244 -0.22 -10.16 20.21
CA LEU A 244 -1.15 -10.74 19.25
C LEU A 244 -1.15 -12.27 19.35
N MET A 245 0.03 -12.88 19.32
CA MET A 245 0.16 -14.34 19.45
C MET A 245 -0.35 -14.83 20.80
N ALA A 246 -0.01 -14.12 21.88
CA ALA A 246 -0.50 -14.45 23.21
C ALA A 246 -2.03 -14.42 23.30
N LEU A 247 -2.68 -13.45 22.64
CA LEU A 247 -4.14 -13.33 22.59
C LEU A 247 -4.77 -14.49 21.79
N VAL A 248 -4.35 -14.69 20.55
CA VAL A 248 -5.03 -15.62 19.63
C VAL A 248 -4.79 -17.09 19.97
N SER A 249 -3.69 -17.40 20.67
CA SER A 249 -3.36 -18.77 21.08
C SER A 249 -4.21 -19.27 22.25
N THR A 250 -5.01 -18.42 22.87
CA THR A 250 -5.91 -18.85 23.95
C THR A 250 -7.10 -19.62 23.38
N PRO A 251 -7.48 -20.78 23.96
CA PRO A 251 -8.68 -21.51 23.52
C PRO A 251 -9.95 -20.66 23.60
N SER A 252 -9.99 -19.72 24.55
CA SER A 252 -11.09 -18.76 24.71
C SER A 252 -11.23 -17.81 23.53
N PHE A 253 -10.14 -17.38 22.90
CA PHE A 253 -10.20 -16.44 21.77
C PHE A 253 -10.92 -17.06 20.58
N ALA A 254 -10.55 -18.28 20.18
CA ALA A 254 -11.16 -18.95 19.04
C ALA A 254 -12.68 -19.21 19.22
N ALA A 255 -13.16 -19.22 20.46
CA ALA A 255 -14.57 -19.37 20.82
C ALA A 255 -15.34 -18.03 20.97
N MET A 256 -14.66 -16.88 20.82
CA MET A 256 -15.30 -15.57 20.93
C MET A 256 -16.22 -15.30 19.75
N GLU A 257 -17.32 -14.59 20.04
CA GLU A 257 -18.07 -13.87 19.01
C GLU A 257 -17.17 -12.81 18.34
N TRP A 258 -17.35 -12.63 17.03
CA TRP A 258 -16.44 -11.80 16.23
C TRP A 258 -16.27 -10.38 16.77
N GLU A 259 -17.35 -9.72 17.16
CA GLU A 259 -17.28 -8.34 17.67
C GLU A 259 -16.42 -8.21 18.94
N ALA A 260 -16.45 -9.22 19.81
CA ALA A 260 -15.62 -9.27 21.01
C ALA A 260 -14.14 -9.52 20.66
N ALA A 261 -13.88 -10.45 19.73
CA ALA A 261 -12.53 -10.71 19.24
C ALA A 261 -11.93 -9.47 18.55
N ARG A 262 -12.73 -8.77 17.73
CA ARG A 262 -12.31 -7.52 17.06
C ARG A 262 -11.96 -6.43 18.07
N ALA A 263 -12.78 -6.25 19.11
CA ALA A 263 -12.49 -5.28 20.17
C ALA A 263 -11.17 -5.61 20.90
N ALA A 264 -10.88 -6.90 21.14
CA ALA A 264 -9.62 -7.33 21.72
C ALA A 264 -8.42 -7.03 20.79
N LEU A 265 -8.55 -7.21 19.47
CA LEU A 265 -7.51 -6.85 18.50
C LEU A 265 -7.26 -5.33 18.45
N GLN A 266 -8.32 -4.52 18.49
CA GLN A 266 -8.20 -3.06 18.49
C GLN A 266 -7.41 -2.56 19.70
N ALA A 267 -7.54 -3.23 20.85
CA ALA A 267 -6.80 -2.88 22.06
C ALA A 267 -5.28 -3.10 21.94
N LEU A 268 -4.82 -3.92 20.98
CA LEU A 268 -3.40 -4.20 20.76
C LEU A 268 -2.65 -3.10 19.99
N GLN A 269 -3.35 -2.06 19.50
CA GLN A 269 -2.74 -0.97 18.72
C GLN A 269 -1.86 -1.46 17.57
N LEU A 270 -2.38 -2.42 16.80
CA LEU A 270 -1.68 -3.00 15.66
C LEU A 270 -1.21 -1.92 14.67
N THR A 271 -0.07 -2.15 14.04
CA THR A 271 0.50 -1.28 13.02
C THR A 271 0.45 -1.95 11.65
N LYS A 272 0.33 -1.15 10.59
CA LYS A 272 0.50 -1.62 9.21
C LYS A 272 1.96 -1.95 8.85
N TYR A 273 2.93 -1.51 9.65
CA TYR A 273 4.35 -1.79 9.43
C TYR A 273 4.73 -3.19 9.93
N CYS A 274 4.15 -4.20 9.29
CA CYS A 274 4.41 -5.61 9.51
C CYS A 274 4.24 -6.38 8.19
N ASP A 275 4.58 -7.66 8.20
CA ASP A 275 4.55 -8.54 7.03
C ASP A 275 3.12 -8.77 6.50
N PHE A 276 2.15 -8.80 7.42
CA PHE A 276 0.76 -9.14 7.16
C PHE A 276 -0.14 -8.19 7.95
N ASN A 277 -0.73 -7.21 7.28
CA ASN A 277 -1.45 -6.15 7.97
C ASN A 277 -2.90 -6.59 8.30
N LEU A 278 -3.21 -6.58 9.60
CA LEU A 278 -4.53 -6.88 10.18
C LEU A 278 -5.28 -5.63 10.65
N LEU A 279 -4.68 -4.45 10.57
CA LEU A 279 -5.23 -3.20 11.08
C LEU A 279 -6.60 -2.91 10.47
N ASN A 280 -6.73 -3.12 9.17
CA ASN A 280 -7.96 -2.91 8.40
C ASN A 280 -9.12 -3.82 8.84
N ILE A 281 -8.80 -5.04 9.27
CA ILE A 281 -9.75 -5.99 9.84
C ILE A 281 -10.18 -5.50 11.23
N ALA A 282 -9.22 -5.15 12.08
CA ALA A 282 -9.47 -4.69 13.43
C ALA A 282 -10.26 -3.37 13.45
N ALA A 283 -9.92 -2.41 12.60
CA ALA A 283 -10.56 -1.10 12.51
C ALA A 283 -11.96 -1.14 11.88
N ALA A 284 -12.31 -2.23 11.18
CA ALA A 284 -13.55 -2.34 10.40
C ALA A 284 -13.74 -1.17 9.42
N ASP A 285 -12.64 -0.77 8.75
CA ASP A 285 -12.67 0.31 7.76
C ASP A 285 -13.51 -0.11 6.55
N LEU A 286 -14.68 0.51 6.36
CA LEU A 286 -15.59 0.17 5.27
C LEU A 286 -15.01 0.42 3.87
N SER A 287 -14.00 1.28 3.75
CA SER A 287 -13.34 1.58 2.48
C SER A 287 -12.20 0.62 2.15
N LYS A 288 -11.63 -0.04 3.17
CA LYS A 288 -10.45 -0.91 3.05
C LYS A 288 -10.56 -2.13 3.98
N HIS A 289 -11.71 -2.79 4.09
CA HIS A 289 -11.88 -3.93 4.99
C HIS A 289 -11.16 -5.18 4.45
N THR A 290 -9.84 -5.21 4.60
CA THR A 290 -8.97 -6.18 3.91
C THR A 290 -7.96 -6.82 4.84
N PHE A 291 -7.57 -8.05 4.53
CA PHE A 291 -6.27 -8.60 4.90
C PHE A 291 -5.25 -8.19 3.86
N GLU A 292 -4.06 -7.73 4.28
CA GLU A 292 -3.04 -7.24 3.35
C GLU A 292 -1.72 -8.00 3.53
N VAL A 293 -1.21 -8.54 2.42
CA VAL A 293 0.10 -9.21 2.34
C VAL A 293 1.13 -8.21 1.86
N ARG A 294 2.22 -8.02 2.60
CA ARG A 294 3.21 -6.95 2.35
C ARG A 294 4.61 -7.44 2.02
N ILE A 295 4.88 -8.74 2.15
CA ILE A 295 6.23 -9.32 1.97
C ILE A 295 6.64 -9.55 0.51
N LEU A 296 5.79 -9.21 -0.46
CA LEU A 296 6.02 -9.56 -1.86
C LEU A 296 6.97 -8.54 -2.50
N PRO A 297 8.02 -8.98 -3.21
CA PRO A 297 8.86 -8.07 -3.96
C PRO A 297 8.06 -7.38 -5.08
N SER A 298 8.40 -6.13 -5.39
CA SER A 298 7.86 -5.47 -6.59
C SER A 298 8.32 -6.19 -7.87
N THR A 299 7.45 -6.23 -8.86
CA THR A 299 7.72 -6.84 -10.16
C THR A 299 6.82 -6.24 -11.24
N LEU A 300 7.32 -6.24 -12.48
CA LEU A 300 6.54 -5.90 -13.68
C LEU A 300 5.93 -7.13 -14.36
N ASP A 301 6.16 -8.33 -13.80
CA ASP A 301 5.62 -9.60 -14.30
C ASP A 301 4.27 -9.92 -13.63
N ALA A 302 3.19 -9.74 -14.38
CA ALA A 302 1.83 -10.02 -13.91
C ALA A 302 1.64 -11.49 -13.50
N HIS A 303 2.26 -12.44 -14.22
CA HIS A 303 2.13 -13.86 -13.90
C HIS A 303 2.69 -14.17 -12.51
N ARG A 304 3.80 -13.52 -12.15
CA ARG A 304 4.40 -13.62 -10.83
C ARG A 304 3.50 -13.04 -9.74
N ILE A 305 2.83 -11.92 -10.00
CA ILE A 305 1.85 -11.33 -9.06
C ILE A 305 0.66 -12.27 -8.85
N ILE A 306 0.15 -12.89 -9.93
CA ILE A 306 -0.93 -13.88 -9.83
C ILE A 306 -0.49 -15.11 -9.04
N ALA A 307 0.72 -15.63 -9.28
CA ALA A 307 1.24 -16.74 -8.48
C ALA A 307 1.32 -16.40 -6.98
N PHE A 308 1.69 -15.16 -6.63
CA PHE A 308 1.63 -14.68 -5.24
C PHE A 308 0.19 -14.66 -4.73
N ALA A 309 -0.74 -14.12 -5.51
CA ALA A 309 -2.15 -14.04 -5.13
C ALA A 309 -2.74 -15.43 -4.86
N GLU A 310 -2.49 -16.40 -5.73
CA GLU A 310 -2.96 -17.79 -5.60
C GLU A 310 -2.40 -18.48 -4.36
N LEU A 311 -1.12 -18.27 -4.04
CA LEU A 311 -0.51 -18.81 -2.82
C LEU A 311 -1.23 -18.31 -1.57
N PHE A 312 -1.44 -17.00 -1.48
CA PHE A 312 -2.05 -16.39 -0.31
C PHE A 312 -3.56 -16.62 -0.25
N GLU A 313 -4.27 -16.64 -1.38
CA GLU A 313 -5.68 -17.03 -1.43
C GLU A 313 -5.88 -18.44 -0.88
N ALA A 314 -5.05 -19.40 -1.32
CA ALA A 314 -5.14 -20.77 -0.83
C ALA A 314 -4.79 -20.89 0.68
N LEU A 315 -3.82 -20.11 1.17
CA LEU A 315 -3.51 -20.02 2.60
C LEU A 315 -4.71 -19.52 3.41
N LEU A 316 -5.38 -18.46 2.92
CA LEU A 316 -6.57 -17.91 3.55
C LEU A 316 -7.70 -18.96 3.58
N ASP A 317 -7.98 -19.60 2.44
CA ASP A 317 -8.99 -20.67 2.35
C ASP A 317 -8.72 -21.82 3.31
N GLY A 318 -7.46 -22.22 3.44
CA GLY A 318 -7.03 -23.22 4.43
C GLY A 318 -7.43 -22.82 5.86
N CYS A 319 -7.16 -21.57 6.24
CA CYS A 319 -7.48 -21.04 7.57
C CYS A 319 -8.99 -20.94 7.85
N LEU A 320 -9.82 -20.84 6.79
CA LEU A 320 -11.28 -20.89 6.91
C LEU A 320 -11.79 -22.28 7.28
N SER A 321 -11.03 -23.35 7.01
CA SER A 321 -11.45 -24.73 7.31
C SER A 321 -11.62 -24.98 8.81
N PRO A 322 -12.72 -25.59 9.28
CA PRO A 322 -12.88 -25.96 10.69
C PRO A 322 -11.91 -27.07 11.13
N LYS A 323 -11.30 -27.77 10.16
CA LYS A 323 -10.28 -28.80 10.40
C LYS A 323 -8.87 -28.27 10.22
N HIS A 324 -8.70 -26.95 10.13
CA HIS A 324 -7.39 -26.34 9.98
C HIS A 324 -6.48 -26.75 11.14
N PHE A 325 -5.29 -27.22 10.78
CA PHE A 325 -4.18 -27.39 11.69
C PHE A 325 -2.98 -26.74 11.01
N VAL A 326 -2.09 -26.16 11.82
CA VAL A 326 -0.86 -25.58 11.28
C VAL A 326 0.15 -26.71 11.08
N PRO A 327 0.60 -27.02 9.85
CA PRO A 327 1.60 -28.06 9.61
C PRO A 327 2.95 -27.71 10.24
N GLU A 328 3.84 -28.70 10.39
CA GLU A 328 5.15 -28.45 11.01
C GLU A 328 6.12 -27.81 10.02
N THR A 329 6.00 -28.14 8.74
CA THR A 329 6.89 -27.64 7.68
C THR A 329 6.13 -26.87 6.60
N LEU A 330 6.84 -25.96 5.92
CA LEU A 330 6.28 -25.24 4.77
C LEU A 330 5.92 -26.20 3.62
N GLY A 331 6.69 -27.27 3.41
CA GLY A 331 6.37 -28.28 2.40
C GLY A 331 5.03 -28.97 2.65
N GLU A 332 4.78 -29.40 3.89
CA GLU A 332 3.49 -29.98 4.28
C GLU A 332 2.34 -28.99 4.13
N LEU A 333 2.58 -27.70 4.44
CA LEU A 333 1.61 -26.65 4.20
C LEU A 333 1.25 -26.56 2.71
N LEU A 334 2.24 -26.37 1.84
CA LEU A 334 2.04 -26.28 0.39
C LEU A 334 1.31 -27.51 -0.18
N ASP A 335 1.55 -28.70 0.38
CA ASP A 335 0.90 -29.93 -0.05
C ASP A 335 -0.60 -29.98 0.32
N GLN A 336 -0.99 -29.33 1.41
CA GLN A 336 -2.37 -29.31 1.90
C GLN A 336 -3.20 -28.17 1.32
N LEU A 337 -2.56 -27.10 0.84
CA LEU A 337 -3.26 -25.94 0.31
C LEU A 337 -4.05 -26.27 -0.97
N PRO A 338 -5.25 -25.68 -1.15
CA PRO A 338 -6.08 -25.87 -2.34
C PRO A 338 -5.57 -25.07 -3.56
N ILE A 339 -4.27 -25.07 -3.82
CA ILE A 339 -3.65 -24.35 -4.95
C ILE A 339 -3.73 -25.20 -6.22
N PRO A 340 -3.98 -24.61 -7.41
CA PRO A 340 -3.84 -25.31 -8.69
C PRO A 340 -2.47 -26.00 -8.84
N GLU A 341 -2.43 -27.14 -9.53
CA GLU A 341 -1.22 -27.97 -9.64
C GLU A 341 -0.04 -27.22 -10.30
N ALA A 342 -0.33 -26.33 -11.26
CA ALA A 342 0.69 -25.50 -11.91
C ALA A 342 1.38 -24.58 -10.89
N SER A 343 0.60 -23.87 -10.08
CA SER A 343 1.10 -22.95 -9.04
C SER A 343 1.80 -23.71 -7.92
N ARG A 344 1.26 -24.87 -7.52
CA ARG A 344 1.91 -25.77 -6.56
C ARG A 344 3.30 -26.22 -7.04
N SER A 345 3.41 -26.62 -8.31
CA SER A 345 4.68 -27.03 -8.92
C SER A 345 5.68 -25.87 -8.92
N PHE A 346 5.25 -24.67 -9.32
CA PHE A 346 6.07 -23.46 -9.28
C PHE A 346 6.64 -23.19 -7.88
N TRP A 347 5.81 -23.26 -6.83
CA TRP A 347 6.26 -23.00 -5.46
C TRP A 347 7.16 -24.10 -4.90
N ARG A 348 6.92 -25.37 -5.25
CA ARG A 348 7.80 -26.48 -4.86
C ARG A 348 9.17 -26.37 -5.50
N ASP A 349 9.24 -26.09 -6.80
CA ASP A 349 10.51 -25.94 -7.51
C ASP A 349 11.35 -24.81 -6.91
N ARG A 350 10.69 -23.71 -6.56
CA ARG A 350 11.36 -22.58 -5.89
C ARG A 350 11.88 -22.94 -4.50
N SER A 351 11.07 -23.61 -3.68
CA SER A 351 11.49 -24.09 -2.36
C SER A 351 12.67 -25.07 -2.44
N ALA A 352 12.71 -25.93 -3.46
CA ALA A 352 13.80 -26.87 -3.67
C ALA A 352 15.13 -26.16 -4.01
N ILE A 353 15.08 -25.11 -4.83
CA ILE A 353 16.26 -24.30 -5.19
C ILE A 353 16.86 -23.60 -3.96
N GLU A 354 16.03 -23.05 -3.08
CA GLU A 354 16.49 -22.38 -1.85
C GLU A 354 17.19 -23.37 -0.91
N ASN A 355 16.58 -24.55 -0.71
CA ASN A 355 17.17 -25.61 0.10
C ASN A 355 18.54 -26.09 -0.43
N MET A 356 18.72 -26.15 -1.76
CA MET A 356 20.02 -26.50 -2.37
C MET A 356 21.06 -25.40 -2.19
N THR A 357 20.66 -24.14 -2.23
CA THR A 357 21.58 -23.00 -2.09
C THR A 357 22.09 -22.92 -0.64
N HIS A 358 21.23 -23.15 0.35
CA HIS A 358 21.65 -23.19 1.76
C HIS A 358 22.62 -24.34 2.09
N LEU A 359 22.51 -25.49 1.42
CA LEU A 359 23.42 -26.64 1.60
C LEU A 359 24.80 -26.45 0.95
N GLN A 360 24.96 -25.50 0.02
CA GLN A 360 26.25 -25.21 -0.63
C GLN A 360 27.08 -24.15 0.11
N PHE A 361 26.49 -23.42 1.05
CA PHE A 361 27.14 -22.35 1.82
C PHE A 361 27.17 -22.60 3.35
N ALA A 362 26.73 -23.77 3.80
CA ALA A 362 26.92 -24.30 5.15
C ALA A 362 28.04 -25.34 5.15
#